data_AF-A0A924M1H9-F1
#
_entry.id   AF-A0A924M1H9-F1
#
_cell.length_a   1.000
_cell.length_b   1.000
_cell.length_c   1.000
_cell.angle_alpha   90.00
_cell.angle_beta   90.00
_cell.angle_gamma   90.00
#
_symmetry.space_group_name_H-M   'P 1'
#
loop_
_entity.id
_entity.type
_entity.pdbx_description
1 polymer ?
#
loop_
_entity_poly.entity_id
_entity_poly.type
_entity_poly.pdbx_seq_one_letter_code
_entity_poly.pdbx_strand_id
1 'polypeptide(L)' 'MLTQQIRFNNTPKLHWVETDRLYLADTPVVVLSRRGLELAKVRGLGEDGDAPVQAGRILREASSEDLEQAEMLEREA' A
#
# COMPACT_ATOMS: atom_id res chain seq x y z
N MET A 1 -3.72 16.59 2.36
CA MET A 1 -3.46 15.18 2.04
C MET A 1 -1.97 14.93 2.12
N LEU A 2 -1.57 13.79 2.66
CA LEU A 2 -0.17 13.38 2.83
C LEU A 2 0.16 12.35 1.77
N THR A 3 1.45 12.21 1.44
CA THR A 3 1.96 11.18 0.54
C THR A 3 2.86 10.24 1.32
N GLN A 4 2.68 8.94 1.10
CA GLN A 4 3.57 7.91 1.64
C GLN A 4 3.99 6.95 0.54
N GLN A 5 5.18 6.40 0.71
CA GLN A 5 5.64 5.31 -0.12
C GLN A 5 5.13 3.98 0.42
N ILE A 6 4.65 3.15 -0.49
CA ILE A 6 4.22 1.79 -0.23
C ILE A 6 4.93 0.83 -1.19
N ARG A 7 4.88 -0.45 -0.87
CA ARG A 7 5.22 -1.55 -1.77
C ARG A 7 4.06 -2.52 -1.79
N PHE A 8 3.44 -2.73 -2.95
CA PHE A 8 2.41 -3.77 -3.09
C PHE A 8 3.02 -5.17 -2.91
N ASN A 9 2.23 -6.13 -2.47
CA ASN A 9 2.74 -7.49 -2.25
C ASN A 9 3.16 -8.18 -3.57
N ASN A 10 2.49 -7.84 -4.67
CA ASN A 10 2.71 -8.44 -5.99
C ASN A 10 3.86 -7.82 -6.81
N THR A 11 4.55 -6.79 -6.29
CA THR A 11 5.67 -6.13 -7.02
C THR A 11 6.75 -5.63 -6.07
N PRO A 12 8.03 -5.71 -6.46
CA PRO A 12 9.11 -5.12 -5.67
C PRO A 12 9.15 -3.59 -5.74
N LYS A 13 8.40 -2.97 -6.67
CA LYS A 13 8.47 -1.52 -6.93
C LYS A 13 7.84 -0.71 -5.81
N LEU A 14 8.43 0.45 -5.53
CA LEU A 14 7.85 1.46 -4.66
C LEU A 14 6.84 2.30 -5.42
N HIS A 15 5.75 2.59 -4.74
CA HIS A 15 4.64 3.38 -5.25
C HIS A 15 4.30 4.46 -4.25
N TRP A 16 3.89 5.61 -4.75
CA TRP A 16 3.43 6.68 -3.91
C TRP A 16 1.91 6.72 -3.91
N VAL A 17 1.35 6.92 -2.73
CA VAL A 17 -0.08 6.92 -2.50
C VAL A 17 -0.47 8.06 -1.58
N GLU A 18 -1.67 8.57 -1.80
CA GLU A 18 -2.28 9.56 -0.93
C GLU A 18 -2.80 8.93 0.34
N THR A 19 -2.83 9.70 1.41
CA THR A 19 -3.49 9.31 2.64
C THR A 19 -3.89 10.51 3.48
N ASP A 20 -4.88 10.31 4.36
CA ASP A 20 -5.32 11.33 5.31
C ASP A 20 -4.53 11.31 6.62
N ARG A 21 -3.78 10.22 6.89
CA ARG A 21 -2.99 10.05 8.12
C ARG A 21 -1.70 9.31 7.84
N LEU A 22 -0.69 9.51 8.68
CA LEU A 22 0.56 8.77 8.58
C LEU A 22 0.42 7.37 9.17
N TYR A 23 0.96 6.40 8.44
CA TYR A 23 1.16 5.03 8.87
C TYR A 23 2.65 4.80 9.13
N LEU A 24 2.95 3.92 10.09
CA LEU A 24 4.32 3.53 10.38
C LEU A 24 4.91 2.69 9.25
N ALA A 25 6.24 2.67 9.15
CA ALA A 25 6.92 1.79 8.22
C ALA A 25 6.58 0.31 8.53
N ASP A 26 6.52 -0.50 7.46
CA ASP A 26 6.10 -1.90 7.45
C ASP A 26 4.65 -2.18 7.90
N THR A 27 3.86 -1.15 8.22
CA THR A 27 2.42 -1.30 8.46
C THR A 27 1.72 -1.81 7.19
N PRO A 28 0.96 -2.92 7.27
CA PRO A 28 0.17 -3.40 6.14
C PRO A 28 -1.08 -2.52 5.97
N VAL A 29 -1.37 -2.16 4.73
CA VAL A 29 -2.44 -1.21 4.40
C VAL A 29 -3.24 -1.69 3.19
N VAL A 30 -4.53 -1.34 3.20
CA VAL A 30 -5.42 -1.51 2.05
C VAL A 30 -5.40 -0.24 1.21
N VAL A 31 -5.11 -0.41 -0.07
CA VAL A 31 -4.91 0.66 -1.04
C VAL A 31 -5.97 0.53 -2.13
N LEU A 32 -6.66 1.62 -2.42
CA LEU A 32 -7.49 1.72 -3.62
C LEU A 32 -6.62 2.17 -4.79
N SER A 33 -6.27 1.23 -5.67
CA SER A 33 -5.51 1.48 -6.89
C SER A 33 -6.43 1.49 -8.12
N ARG A 34 -5.84 1.67 -9.31
CA ARG A 34 -6.56 1.53 -10.59
C ARG A 34 -7.10 0.12 -10.85
N ARG A 35 -6.54 -0.91 -10.20
CA ARG A 35 -6.96 -2.32 -10.36
C ARG A 35 -8.02 -2.75 -9.34
N GLY A 36 -8.32 -1.91 -8.36
CA GLY A 36 -9.23 -2.21 -7.27
C GLY A 36 -8.54 -2.11 -5.91
N LEU A 37 -9.04 -2.87 -4.93
CA LEU A 37 -8.45 -2.96 -3.61
C LEU A 37 -7.23 -3.88 -3.65
N GLU A 38 -6.09 -3.37 -3.19
CA GLU A 38 -4.84 -4.11 -3.14
C GLU A 38 -4.19 -3.95 -1.76
N LEU A 39 -3.44 -4.98 -1.34
CA LEU A 39 -2.64 -4.93 -0.13
C LEU A 39 -1.22 -4.47 -0.43
N ALA A 40 -0.71 -3.63 0.47
CA ALA A 40 0.64 -3.12 0.41
C ALA A 40 1.23 -2.96 1.80
N LYS A 41 2.56 -2.77 1.87
CA LYS A 41 3.27 -2.38 3.08
C LYS A 41 3.82 -0.98 2.94
N VAL A 42 3.65 -0.17 3.97
CA VAL A 42 4.20 1.18 4.05
C VAL A 42 5.73 1.11 4.15
N ARG A 43 6.42 2.01 3.45
CA ARG A 43 7.89 2.10 3.45
C ARG A 43 8.40 3.38 4.09
N GLY A 44 7.57 4.39 4.19
CA GLY A 44 7.87 5.61 4.93
C GLY A 44 7.25 6.85 4.29
N LEU A 45 7.68 8.00 4.80
CA LEU A 45 7.54 9.26 4.09
C LEU A 45 8.52 9.21 2.91
N GLY A 46 8.05 9.51 1.71
CA GLY A 46 8.98 9.64 0.60
C GLY A 46 9.60 11.04 0.60
N GLU A 47 10.88 11.11 0.31
CA GLU A 47 11.56 12.38 0.04
C GLU A 47 11.23 12.83 -1.38
N ASP A 48 10.90 14.12 -1.57
CA ASP A 48 10.59 14.77 -2.85
C ASP A 48 11.75 14.60 -3.85
N GLY A 49 11.79 13.45 -4.51
CA GLY A 49 12.78 13.10 -5.53
C GLY A 49 12.08 12.36 -6.66
N ASP A 50 11.80 13.12 -7.72
CA ASP A 50 11.05 12.75 -8.92
C ASP A 50 9.56 12.45 -8.74
N ALA A 51 8.75 13.12 -9.58
CA ALA A 51 7.29 13.13 -9.52
C ALA A 51 6.75 11.69 -9.50
N PRO A 52 6.08 11.27 -8.41
CA PRO A 52 5.68 9.89 -8.28
C PRO A 52 4.67 9.41 -9.31
N VAL A 53 4.78 8.15 -9.72
CA VAL A 53 3.62 7.43 -10.24
C VAL A 53 2.63 7.25 -9.09
N GLN A 54 1.65 8.15 -9.03
CA GLN A 54 0.55 8.10 -8.07
C GLN A 54 -0.26 6.82 -8.32
N ALA A 55 -0.12 5.85 -7.42
CA ALA A 55 -0.66 4.51 -7.60
C ALA A 55 -2.05 4.33 -6.97
N GLY A 56 -2.53 5.31 -6.21
CA GLY A 56 -3.81 5.24 -5.51
C GLY A 56 -3.81 5.98 -4.18
N ARG A 57 -4.69 5.52 -3.28
CA ARG A 57 -4.87 6.07 -1.93
C ARG A 57 -4.95 4.97 -0.89
N ILE A 58 -4.28 5.15 0.25
CA ILE A 58 -4.46 4.30 1.43
C ILE A 58 -5.82 4.59 2.04
N LEU A 59 -6.67 3.56 2.14
CA LEU A 59 -7.97 3.66 2.78
C LEU A 59 -7.87 3.43 4.29
N ARG A 60 -7.15 2.36 4.68
CA ARG A 60 -7.05 1.90 6.07
C ARG A 60 -5.85 0.98 6.26
N GLU A 61 -5.55 0.70 7.53
CA GLU A 61 -4.70 -0.43 7.91
C GLU A 61 -5.39 -1.74 7.54
N ALA A 62 -4.60 -2.73 7.12
CA ALA A 62 -5.10 -4.06 6.84
C ALA A 62 -5.56 -4.73 8.15
N SER A 63 -6.77 -5.27 8.15
CA SER A 63 -7.25 -6.11 9.25
C SER A 63 -6.65 -7.51 9.13
N SER A 64 -6.78 -8.31 10.19
CA SER A 64 -6.40 -9.72 10.15
C SER A 64 -7.11 -10.47 9.02
N GLU A 65 -8.41 -10.21 8.79
CA GLU A 65 -9.17 -10.82 7.68
C GLU A 65 -8.58 -10.47 6.31
N ASP A 66 -8.13 -9.22 6.08
CA ASP A 66 -7.51 -8.87 4.81
C ASP A 66 -6.21 -9.66 4.58
N LEU A 67 -5.41 -9.81 5.64
CA LEU A 67 -4.14 -10.52 5.60
C LEU A 67 -4.34 -12.02 5.38
N GLU A 68 -5.32 -12.62 6.05
CA GLU A 68 -5.69 -14.03 5.89
C GLU A 68 -6.18 -14.33 4.47
N GLN A 69 -7.03 -13.46 3.91
CA GLN A 69 -7.48 -13.60 2.52
C GLN A 69 -6.33 -13.52 1.52
N ALA A 70 -5.37 -12.62 1.76
CA ALA A 70 -4.20 -12.49 0.90
C ALA A 70 -3.33 -13.75 0.94
N GLU A 71 -3.10 -14.29 2.13
CA GLU A 71 -2.32 -15.51 2.31
C GLU A 71 -3.00 -16.72 1.66
N MET A 72 -4.33 -16.82 1.74
CA MET A 72 -5.09 -17.85 1.02
C MET A 72 -4.88 -17.76 -0.49
N LEU A 73 -5.03 -16.56 -1.06
CA LEU A 73 -4.84 -16.34 -2.50
C LEU A 73 -3.40 -16.63 -2.95
N GLU A 74 -2.40 -16.31 -2.14
CA GLU A 74 -1.00 -16.64 -2.44
C GLU A 74 -0.73 -18.16 -2.41
N ARG A 75 -1.46 -18.93 -1.61
CA ARG A 75 -1.34 -20.40 -1.57
C ARG A 75 -2.04 -21.10 -2.74
N GLU A 76 -3.04 -20.47 -3.34
CA GLU A 76 -3.81 -21.02 -4.46
C GLU A 76 -3.28 -20.63 -5.85
N ALA A 77 -2.30 -19.71 -5.92
CA ALA A 77 -1.69 -19.19 -7.15
C ALA A 77 -0.42 -19.94 -7.57
#